data_AF-A0AAD7DSQ4-F1
#
_entry.id   AF-A0AAD7DSQ4-F1
#
_cell.length_a   1.000
_cell.length_b   1.000
_cell.length_c   1.000
_cell.angle_alpha   90.00
_cell.angle_beta   90.00
_cell.angle_gamma   90.00
#
_symmetry.space_group_name_H-M   'P 1'
#
loop_
_entity.id
_entity.type
_entity.pdbx_description
1 polymer ?
#
loop_
_entity_poly.entity_id
_entity_poly.type
_entity_poly.pdbx_seq_one_letter_code
_entity_poly.pdbx_strand_id
1 'polypeptide(L)'
;MSPDPRFQCTTISRRRIFLLLFAGALILAFSIYAEGSGYTNLTSLPWPKLSQSSADLTLSTTLSEIFSPADEDHSWMAENDRTIASIFRCTEQGNCSRNQTKVVILAGGPFRGVLKGDNGGEAIWANSTVLALKRLGYSVLYSTGSRERMSQLYSMFRHLVVAVLADTSDIKDCFHDRDCVLRENNLRGIPAWKLFSFHFWGSADNPLGRKWTLSPEPWKDSYNNYLGYSIEPQCARQTFVPPDTRPEQAFVYSKDVRNFQGNEYAWAPDFFDAATAAAGVEFIAGVKQDLIPDFFPNITNMGFMPQAEFYSTIAKSRVVVGVGRPTTSPTAYDALCLGVPFINPILGWDKNKPTDKTRWNSQHNTLKALDPPYVYNVFKNDKEGFVNAVVQATSTPIESFVLPAMRMSAVEARLAVILETDWRAEAAELLADRKASRVGETFWL
;
A
#
# COMPACT_ATOMS: atom_id res chain seq x y z
N MET A 1 -2.42 -43.43 11.39
CA MET A 1 -1.20 -44.02 10.81
C MET A 1 -0.92 -43.27 9.52
N SER A 2 0.17 -42.48 9.51
CA SER A 2 0.62 -41.63 8.41
C SER A 2 2.08 -41.97 8.12
N PRO A 3 2.56 -41.98 6.86
CA PRO A 3 3.98 -42.16 6.59
C PRO A 3 4.75 -40.82 6.57
N ASP A 4 6.00 -40.91 7.01
CA ASP A 4 7.08 -39.90 7.14
C ASP A 4 7.80 -39.67 5.80
N PRO A 5 8.08 -38.42 5.34
CA PRO A 5 8.97 -38.17 4.23
C PRO A 5 10.32 -37.58 4.71
N ARG A 6 11.34 -38.42 4.75
CA ARG A 6 12.75 -38.00 4.83
C ARG A 6 13.51 -38.34 3.55
N PHE A 7 14.41 -37.42 3.19
CA PHE A 7 15.48 -37.47 2.18
C PHE A 7 15.10 -37.28 0.70
N GLN A 8 15.31 -36.07 0.20
CA GLN A 8 15.73 -35.82 -1.19
C GLN A 8 17.12 -35.19 -1.19
N CYS A 9 18.10 -35.90 -1.76
CA CYS A 9 19.44 -35.41 -2.06
C CYS A 9 19.39 -34.44 -3.25
N THR A 10 19.82 -33.20 -3.05
CA THR A 10 20.05 -32.25 -4.14
C THR A 10 21.45 -32.45 -4.73
N THR A 11 21.49 -32.81 -6.01
CA THR A 11 22.70 -32.88 -6.84
C THR A 11 23.29 -31.48 -7.07
N ILE A 12 24.53 -31.28 -6.63
CA ILE A 12 25.31 -30.06 -6.91
C ILE A 12 25.75 -30.10 -8.39
N SER A 13 25.36 -29.07 -9.14
CA SER A 13 25.69 -28.90 -10.56
C SER A 13 27.20 -28.74 -10.77
N ARG A 14 27.76 -29.60 -11.65
CA ARG A 14 29.17 -29.61 -12.10
C ARG A 14 29.70 -28.27 -12.62
N ARG A 15 28.82 -27.31 -12.95
CA ARG A 15 29.24 -25.96 -13.41
C ARG A 15 29.84 -25.08 -12.32
N ARG A 16 29.52 -25.29 -11.03
CA ARG A 16 30.05 -24.46 -9.94
C ARG A 16 31.48 -24.82 -9.52
N ILE A 17 31.91 -26.07 -9.76
CA ILE A 17 33.28 -26.52 -9.44
C ILE A 17 34.29 -26.00 -10.48
N PHE A 18 33.88 -25.87 -11.74
CA PHE A 18 34.76 -25.34 -12.80
C PHE A 18 35.08 -23.84 -12.64
N LEU A 19 34.14 -23.04 -12.15
CA LEU A 19 34.34 -21.60 -11.92
C LEU A 19 35.27 -21.31 -10.74
N LEU A 20 35.25 -22.13 -9.69
CA LEU A 20 36.14 -21.97 -8.54
C LEU A 20 37.59 -22.37 -8.86
N LEU A 21 37.79 -23.36 -9.73
CA LEU A 21 39.13 -23.77 -10.17
C LEU A 21 39.78 -22.76 -11.11
N PHE A 22 39.01 -22.07 -11.96
CA PHE A 22 39.54 -21.04 -12.86
C PHE A 22 39.95 -19.75 -12.11
N ALA A 23 39.19 -19.36 -11.09
CA ALA A 23 39.52 -18.19 -10.26
C ALA A 23 40.80 -18.42 -9.42
N GLY A 24 41.02 -19.65 -8.93
CA GLY A 24 42.24 -20.01 -8.19
C GLY A 24 43.50 -19.98 -9.07
N ALA A 25 43.41 -20.41 -10.32
CA ALA A 25 44.56 -20.43 -11.25
C ALA A 25 45.02 -19.02 -11.66
N LEU A 26 44.10 -18.06 -11.80
CA LEU A 26 44.42 -16.67 -12.15
C LEU A 26 45.12 -15.91 -11.00
N ILE A 27 44.75 -16.20 -9.75
CA ILE A 27 45.36 -15.60 -8.56
C ILE A 27 46.77 -16.15 -8.32
N LEU A 28 47.00 -17.44 -8.60
CA LEU A 28 48.33 -18.04 -8.54
C LEU A 28 49.25 -17.55 -9.67
N ALA A 29 48.73 -17.32 -10.88
CA ALA A 29 49.52 -16.78 -11.99
C ALA A 29 49.99 -15.33 -11.74
N PHE A 30 49.17 -14.50 -11.10
CA PHE A 30 49.54 -13.14 -10.73
C PHE A 30 50.56 -13.08 -9.58
N SER A 31 50.51 -14.03 -8.64
CA SER A 31 51.43 -14.07 -7.51
C SER A 31 52.84 -14.52 -7.91
N ILE A 32 52.96 -15.42 -8.91
CA ILE A 32 54.25 -15.90 -9.41
C ILE A 32 54.94 -14.85 -10.29
N TYR A 33 54.20 -13.94 -10.93
CA TYR A 33 54.79 -12.89 -11.76
C TYR A 33 55.36 -11.71 -10.94
N ALA A 34 54.95 -11.55 -9.68
CA ALA A 34 55.30 -10.41 -8.85
C ALA A 34 56.63 -10.56 -8.07
N GLU A 35 57.21 -11.77 -7.97
CA GLU A 35 58.42 -12.02 -7.17
C GLU A 35 59.72 -12.16 -7.98
N GLY A 36 59.69 -11.91 -9.30
CA GLY A 36 60.81 -12.22 -10.19
C GLY A 36 61.23 -11.10 -11.13
N SER A 37 61.55 -9.89 -10.66
CA SER A 37 62.41 -8.98 -11.44
C SER A 37 63.01 -7.85 -10.58
N GLY A 38 64.18 -8.12 -10.01
CA GLY A 38 65.08 -7.05 -9.61
C GLY A 38 65.82 -6.51 -10.82
N TYR A 39 65.60 -5.25 -11.19
CA TYR A 39 66.55 -4.46 -11.98
C TYR A 39 66.50 -2.98 -11.59
N THR A 40 67.69 -2.49 -11.27
CA THR A 40 68.08 -1.11 -11.00
C THR A 40 68.11 -0.24 -12.26
N ASN A 41 67.84 1.07 -12.09
CA ASN A 41 68.21 2.20 -12.94
C ASN A 41 67.93 2.13 -14.46
N LEU A 42 66.88 2.83 -14.89
CA LEU A 42 66.76 3.39 -16.23
C LEU A 42 66.13 4.79 -16.16
N THR A 43 67.00 5.79 -16.07
CA THR A 43 66.69 7.17 -16.47
C THR A 43 66.59 7.24 -17.99
N SER A 44 65.65 8.04 -18.48
CA SER A 44 65.35 8.40 -19.88
C SER A 44 64.71 7.33 -20.77
N LEU A 45 63.38 7.27 -20.73
CA LEU A 45 62.51 6.88 -21.85
C LEU A 45 61.47 7.99 -22.06
N PRO A 46 61.12 8.36 -23.30
CA PRO A 46 60.15 9.41 -23.57
C PRO A 46 58.75 8.89 -23.23
N TRP A 47 58.08 9.60 -22.33
CA TRP A 47 56.67 9.36 -22.02
C TRP A 47 55.85 9.43 -23.32
N PRO A 48 55.01 8.43 -23.64
CA PRO A 48 53.97 8.66 -24.63
C PRO A 48 53.11 9.81 -24.13
N LYS A 49 52.86 10.80 -25.00
CA LYS A 49 51.87 11.84 -24.73
C LYS A 49 50.54 11.13 -24.49
N LEU A 50 50.18 10.96 -23.21
CA LEU A 50 48.81 10.67 -22.80
C LEU A 50 47.98 11.85 -23.31
N SER A 51 47.18 11.60 -24.33
CA SER A 51 46.16 12.54 -24.77
C SER A 51 45.26 12.84 -23.59
N GLN A 52 45.16 14.12 -23.24
CA GLN A 52 44.16 14.66 -22.33
C GLN A 52 42.76 14.48 -22.94
N SER A 53 42.21 13.27 -22.84
CA SER A 53 40.79 13.00 -23.08
C SER A 53 40.14 12.15 -22.00
N SER A 54 40.77 12.02 -20.83
CA SER A 54 40.18 11.40 -19.64
C SER A 54 39.56 12.47 -18.74
N ALA A 55 38.69 13.31 -19.31
CA ALA A 55 37.90 14.28 -18.57
C ALA A 55 36.44 13.78 -18.55
N ASP A 56 35.89 13.72 -17.34
CA ASP A 56 34.48 13.51 -17.00
C ASP A 56 33.90 12.08 -17.08
N LEU A 57 34.59 11.10 -16.48
CA LEU A 57 33.83 10.00 -15.84
C LEU A 57 33.27 10.56 -14.53
N THR A 58 32.02 11.04 -14.56
CA THR A 58 31.31 11.40 -13.34
C THR A 58 30.91 10.13 -12.59
N LEU A 59 30.74 10.24 -11.27
CA LEU A 59 30.24 9.14 -10.45
C LEU A 59 28.87 8.65 -10.98
N SER A 60 28.03 9.55 -11.51
CA SER A 60 26.81 9.18 -12.24
C SER A 60 27.06 8.25 -13.43
N THR A 61 28.11 8.44 -14.22
CA THR A 61 28.42 7.57 -15.37
C THR A 61 28.84 6.18 -14.90
N THR A 62 29.71 6.09 -13.88
CA THR A 62 30.14 4.82 -13.30
C THR A 62 28.98 4.06 -12.64
N LEU A 63 28.08 4.75 -11.93
CA LEU A 63 26.91 4.11 -11.34
C LEU A 63 25.92 3.64 -12.40
N SER A 64 25.76 4.37 -13.51
CA SER A 64 24.86 3.95 -14.60
C SER A 64 25.31 2.66 -15.29
N GLU A 65 26.61 2.38 -15.34
CA GLU A 65 27.16 1.13 -15.87
C GLU A 65 26.97 -0.04 -14.89
N ILE A 66 27.04 0.22 -13.57
CA ILE A 66 26.79 -0.78 -12.52
C ILE A 66 25.29 -1.13 -12.43
N PHE A 67 24.41 -0.15 -12.67
CA PHE A 67 22.96 -0.29 -12.56
C PHE A 67 22.24 -0.45 -13.90
N SER A 68 22.92 -0.98 -14.92
CA SER A 68 22.34 -1.14 -16.25
C SER A 68 21.07 -2.01 -16.20
N PRO A 69 19.91 -1.53 -16.72
CA PRO A 69 18.65 -2.24 -16.61
C PRO A 69 18.63 -3.43 -17.56
N ALA A 70 18.81 -4.64 -17.02
CA ALA A 70 18.52 -5.88 -17.72
C ALA A 70 17.04 -6.23 -17.51
N ASP A 71 16.25 -6.21 -18.58
CA ASP A 71 14.80 -6.46 -18.63
C ASP A 71 13.95 -5.59 -17.68
N GLU A 72 12.62 -5.57 -17.87
CA GLU A 72 11.66 -4.86 -17.01
C GLU A 72 11.59 -5.53 -15.62
N ASP A 73 12.69 -5.56 -14.88
CA ASP A 73 12.72 -6.02 -13.51
C ASP A 73 12.00 -5.00 -12.63
N HIS A 74 10.73 -5.28 -12.33
CA HIS A 74 9.91 -4.55 -11.38
C HIS A 74 10.32 -4.82 -9.92
N SER A 75 11.53 -5.35 -9.68
CA SER A 75 12.06 -5.47 -8.32
C SER A 75 12.22 -4.10 -7.66
N TRP A 76 11.98 -4.09 -6.35
CA TRP A 76 12.22 -2.92 -5.51
C TRP A 76 13.70 -2.47 -5.54
N MET A 77 14.62 -3.38 -5.85
CA MET A 77 16.06 -3.07 -6.01
C MET A 77 16.27 -2.22 -7.26
N ALA A 78 15.73 -2.64 -8.40
CA ALA A 78 15.82 -1.87 -9.64
C ALA A 78 15.17 -0.49 -9.53
N GLU A 79 14.04 -0.36 -8.82
CA GLU A 79 13.42 0.95 -8.53
C GLU A 79 14.29 1.83 -7.62
N ASN A 80 14.92 1.23 -6.59
CA ASN A 80 15.87 1.95 -5.73
C ASN A 80 17.08 2.42 -6.51
N ASP A 81 17.71 1.56 -7.29
CA ASP A 81 18.92 1.87 -8.05
C ASP A 81 18.67 3.01 -9.03
N ARG A 82 17.54 2.97 -9.76
CA ARG A 82 17.08 4.07 -10.63
C ARG A 82 16.88 5.38 -9.85
N THR A 83 16.24 5.30 -8.68
CA THR A 83 15.98 6.49 -7.84
C THR A 83 17.29 7.07 -7.32
N ILE A 84 18.19 6.23 -6.82
CA ILE A 84 19.50 6.62 -6.30
C ILE A 84 20.34 7.28 -7.40
N ALA A 85 20.45 6.65 -8.57
CA ALA A 85 21.16 7.21 -9.71
C ALA A 85 20.56 8.56 -10.14
N SER A 86 19.22 8.69 -10.13
CA SER A 86 18.53 9.94 -10.44
C SER A 86 18.86 11.07 -9.47
N ILE A 87 18.90 10.78 -8.15
CA ILE A 87 19.29 11.75 -7.11
C ILE A 87 20.73 12.21 -7.31
N PHE A 88 21.67 11.26 -7.48
CA PHE A 88 23.08 11.60 -7.68
C PHE A 88 23.29 12.45 -8.92
N ARG A 89 22.73 12.02 -10.05
CA ARG A 89 22.83 12.75 -11.32
C ARG A 89 22.29 14.18 -11.22
N CYS A 90 21.10 14.37 -10.63
CA CYS A 90 20.54 15.72 -10.55
C CYS A 90 21.32 16.62 -9.57
N THR A 91 21.90 16.02 -8.52
CA THR A 91 22.69 16.74 -7.52
C THR A 91 24.01 17.19 -8.12
N GLU A 92 24.70 16.31 -8.86
CA GLU A 92 25.93 16.61 -9.59
C GLU A 92 25.71 17.72 -10.63
N GLN A 93 24.57 17.70 -11.33
CA GLN A 93 24.23 18.68 -12.35
C GLN A 93 23.63 19.98 -11.80
N GLY A 94 23.32 20.03 -10.49
CA GLY A 94 22.66 21.18 -9.87
C GLY A 94 21.26 21.49 -10.43
N ASN A 95 20.57 20.49 -10.99
CA ASN A 95 19.30 20.66 -11.71
C ASN A 95 18.14 19.82 -11.14
N CYS A 96 18.23 19.42 -9.87
CA CYS A 96 17.17 18.65 -9.22
C CYS A 96 15.81 19.38 -9.28
N SER A 97 14.78 18.62 -9.64
CA SER A 97 13.39 19.09 -9.59
C SER A 97 12.93 19.32 -8.17
N ARG A 98 11.81 20.04 -8.01
CA ARG A 98 11.18 20.25 -6.69
C ARG A 98 10.98 18.91 -5.98
N ASN A 99 11.44 18.83 -4.73
CA ASN A 99 11.38 17.64 -3.87
C ASN A 99 12.19 16.42 -4.33
N GLN A 100 12.90 16.46 -5.46
CA GLN A 100 13.65 15.29 -5.96
C GLN A 100 14.74 14.83 -4.97
N THR A 101 15.33 15.77 -4.21
CA THR A 101 16.30 15.47 -3.16
C THR A 101 15.65 15.17 -1.80
N LYS A 102 14.32 15.18 -1.68
CA LYS A 102 13.60 14.77 -0.48
C LYS A 102 13.20 13.30 -0.63
N VAL A 103 13.73 12.46 0.23
CA VAL A 103 13.57 11.01 0.17
C VAL A 103 12.50 10.55 1.17
N VAL A 104 11.60 9.68 0.71
CA VAL A 104 10.68 8.93 1.57
C VAL A 104 11.03 7.46 1.49
N ILE A 105 11.27 6.84 2.64
CA ILE A 105 11.54 5.40 2.72
C ILE A 105 10.22 4.67 2.97
N LEU A 106 9.89 3.71 2.11
CA LEU A 106 8.70 2.86 2.21
C LEU A 106 9.13 1.45 2.65
N ALA A 107 8.92 1.12 3.91
CA ALA A 107 9.34 -0.15 4.50
C ALA A 107 8.19 -1.13 4.78
N GLY A 108 6.94 -0.68 4.69
CA GLY A 108 5.76 -1.51 4.97
C GLY A 108 5.51 -2.63 3.94
N GLY A 109 4.94 -3.74 4.41
CA GLY A 109 4.44 -4.86 3.60
C GLY A 109 3.55 -4.45 2.44
N PRO A 110 2.54 -3.57 2.63
CA PRO A 110 1.65 -3.13 1.55
C PRO A 110 2.40 -2.50 0.36
N PHE A 111 3.44 -1.71 0.59
CA PHE A 111 4.24 -1.11 -0.50
C PHE A 111 4.98 -2.15 -1.34
N ARG A 112 5.43 -3.24 -0.72
CA ARG A 112 6.01 -4.38 -1.44
C ARG A 112 4.95 -5.16 -2.19
N GLY A 113 3.74 -5.25 -1.63
CA GLY A 113 2.57 -5.82 -2.29
C GLY A 113 2.30 -5.12 -3.63
N VAL A 114 2.35 -3.78 -3.65
CA VAL A 114 2.16 -2.98 -4.89
C VAL A 114 3.10 -3.42 -6.01
N LEU A 115 4.39 -3.61 -5.71
CA LEU A 115 5.39 -4.04 -6.70
C LEU A 115 5.14 -5.47 -7.22
N LYS A 116 4.39 -6.28 -6.47
CA LYS A 116 3.99 -7.65 -6.85
C LYS A 116 2.58 -7.70 -7.47
N GLY A 117 1.93 -6.56 -7.66
CA GLY A 117 0.57 -6.49 -8.18
C GLY A 117 -0.51 -6.87 -7.16
N ASP A 118 -0.23 -6.79 -5.86
CA ASP A 118 -1.25 -6.94 -4.82
C ASP A 118 -2.33 -5.84 -4.98
N ASN A 119 -3.56 -6.23 -4.69
CA ASN A 119 -4.76 -5.42 -4.85
C ASN A 119 -5.69 -5.46 -3.63
N GLY A 120 -5.19 -5.93 -2.48
CA GLY A 120 -5.86 -5.74 -1.20
C GLY A 120 -6.07 -4.25 -0.86
N GLY A 121 -6.93 -3.97 0.13
CA GLY A 121 -7.25 -2.58 0.51
C GLY A 121 -6.01 -1.80 0.96
N GLU A 122 -5.13 -2.44 1.73
CA GLU A 122 -3.84 -1.90 2.14
C GLU A 122 -2.93 -1.63 0.94
N ALA A 123 -2.93 -2.51 -0.07
CA ALA A 123 -2.14 -2.35 -1.29
C ALA A 123 -2.66 -1.20 -2.17
N ILE A 124 -3.98 -1.03 -2.30
CA ILE A 124 -4.59 0.11 -3.00
C ILE A 124 -4.19 1.43 -2.31
N TRP A 125 -4.21 1.45 -0.98
CA TRP A 125 -3.77 2.61 -0.19
C TRP A 125 -2.27 2.90 -0.36
N ALA A 126 -1.43 1.87 -0.29
CA ALA A 126 0.00 1.98 -0.54
C ALA A 126 0.30 2.49 -1.96
N ASN A 127 -0.39 1.96 -2.98
CA ASN A 127 -0.21 2.39 -4.36
C ASN A 127 -0.60 3.86 -4.55
N SER A 128 -1.72 4.29 -3.94
CA SER A 128 -2.14 5.69 -3.96
C SER A 128 -1.09 6.60 -3.34
N THR A 129 -0.48 6.17 -2.22
CA THR A 129 0.59 6.90 -1.55
C THR A 129 1.84 7.01 -2.43
N VAL A 130 2.27 5.92 -3.07
CA VAL A 130 3.40 5.90 -4.00
C VAL A 130 3.16 6.85 -5.19
N LEU A 131 1.96 6.80 -5.78
CA LEU A 131 1.61 7.68 -6.90
C LEU A 131 1.61 9.16 -6.48
N ALA A 132 1.05 9.47 -5.32
CA ALA A 132 1.06 10.83 -4.78
C ALA A 132 2.49 11.33 -4.51
N LEU A 133 3.37 10.50 -3.91
CA LEU A 133 4.79 10.84 -3.72
C LEU A 133 5.48 11.19 -5.04
N LYS A 134 5.30 10.34 -6.06
CA LYS A 134 5.89 10.55 -7.39
C LYS A 134 5.38 11.85 -8.04
N ARG A 135 4.08 12.13 -7.95
CA ARG A 135 3.48 13.36 -8.51
C ARG A 135 3.91 14.63 -7.78
N LEU A 136 4.17 14.53 -6.47
CA LEU A 136 4.71 15.61 -5.66
C LEU A 136 6.25 15.78 -5.83
N GLY A 137 6.88 14.97 -6.67
CA GLY A 137 8.31 15.04 -7.00
C GLY A 137 9.24 14.43 -5.95
N TYR A 138 8.72 13.71 -4.95
CA TYR A 138 9.56 13.05 -3.95
C TYR A 138 10.26 11.82 -4.53
N SER A 139 11.48 11.57 -4.06
CA SER A 139 12.19 10.34 -4.35
C SER A 139 11.80 9.23 -3.37
N VAL A 140 11.49 8.05 -3.90
CA VAL A 140 10.94 6.93 -3.11
C VAL A 140 11.94 5.80 -3.06
N LEU A 141 12.33 5.38 -1.86
CA LEU A 141 13.18 4.21 -1.65
C LEU A 141 12.40 3.13 -0.91
N TYR A 142 12.39 1.92 -1.44
CA TYR A 142 11.75 0.76 -0.82
C TYR A 142 12.74 0.04 0.09
N SER A 143 12.31 -0.29 1.30
CA SER A 143 13.02 -1.23 2.17
C SER A 143 12.28 -2.56 2.18
N THR A 144 13.03 -3.67 2.13
CA THR A 144 12.48 -4.95 2.57
C THR A 144 12.22 -4.88 4.07
N GLY A 145 11.26 -5.66 4.56
CA GLY A 145 10.82 -5.68 5.97
C GLY A 145 11.86 -6.18 6.98
N SER A 146 13.14 -5.92 6.72
CA SER A 146 14.21 -6.04 7.70
C SER A 146 14.57 -4.62 8.16
N ARG A 147 14.57 -4.42 9.48
CA ARG A 147 14.88 -3.14 10.13
C ARG A 147 16.28 -2.67 9.75
N GLU A 148 17.18 -3.61 9.52
CA GLU A 148 18.55 -3.40 9.09
C GLU A 148 18.59 -2.67 7.74
N ARG A 149 17.75 -3.06 6.77
CA ARG A 149 17.75 -2.42 5.45
C ARG A 149 17.20 -1.01 5.50
N MET A 150 16.18 -0.79 6.33
CA MET A 150 15.61 0.53 6.58
C MET A 150 16.67 1.47 7.18
N SER A 151 17.39 1.02 8.22
CA SER A 151 18.49 1.77 8.84
C SER A 151 19.67 2.03 7.91
N GLN A 152 19.99 1.08 7.02
CA GLN A 152 21.03 1.26 5.99
C GLN A 152 20.64 2.37 5.00
N LEU A 153 19.42 2.31 4.43
CA LEU A 153 18.94 3.33 3.50
C LEU A 153 18.90 4.70 4.17
N TYR A 154 18.42 4.77 5.41
CA TYR A 154 18.45 6.01 6.17
C TYR A 154 19.88 6.52 6.38
N SER A 155 20.83 5.65 6.72
CA SER A 155 22.22 6.04 6.94
C SER A 155 22.88 6.60 5.68
N MET A 156 22.55 6.04 4.50
CA MET A 156 23.06 6.51 3.21
C MET A 156 22.49 7.89 2.83
N PHE A 157 21.22 8.15 3.14
CA PHE A 157 20.49 9.35 2.70
C PHE A 157 20.03 10.24 3.85
N ARG A 158 20.71 10.21 5.00
CA ARG A 158 20.24 10.78 6.28
C ARG A 158 19.66 12.19 6.17
N HIS A 159 20.37 13.06 5.46
CA HIS A 159 20.01 14.47 5.32
C HIS A 159 18.90 14.71 4.29
N LEU A 160 18.65 13.72 3.42
CA LEU A 160 17.63 13.76 2.37
C LEU A 160 16.32 13.12 2.83
N VAL A 161 16.36 12.15 3.75
CA VAL A 161 15.17 11.45 4.23
C VAL A 161 14.28 12.36 5.06
N VAL A 162 13.05 12.61 4.60
CA VAL A 162 12.05 13.41 5.30
C VAL A 162 11.07 12.57 6.12
N ALA A 163 10.81 11.32 5.68
CA ALA A 163 9.90 10.42 6.37
C ALA A 163 10.21 8.95 6.05
N VAL A 164 9.82 8.07 6.98
CA VAL A 164 9.84 6.61 6.85
C VAL A 164 8.43 6.11 7.13
N LEU A 165 7.81 5.44 6.14
CA LEU A 165 6.48 4.86 6.25
C LEU A 165 6.61 3.33 6.34
N ALA A 166 6.20 2.74 7.46
CA ALA A 166 6.30 1.29 7.65
C ALA A 166 5.08 0.70 8.35
N ASP A 167 5.00 -0.64 8.35
CA ASP A 167 3.98 -1.35 9.13
C ASP A 167 4.17 -1.05 10.61
N THR A 168 3.08 -1.16 11.36
CA THR A 168 3.10 -0.76 12.77
C THR A 168 4.06 -1.61 13.61
N SER A 169 4.15 -2.91 13.33
CA SER A 169 5.11 -3.80 13.97
C SER A 169 6.55 -3.33 13.71
N ASP A 170 6.88 -2.99 12.46
CA ASP A 170 8.22 -2.58 12.07
C ASP A 170 8.64 -1.26 12.75
N ILE A 171 7.70 -0.31 12.87
CA ILE A 171 7.93 0.94 13.58
C ILE A 171 8.17 0.70 15.07
N LYS A 172 7.33 -0.12 15.73
CA LYS A 172 7.50 -0.45 17.15
C LYS A 172 8.80 -1.19 17.39
N ASP A 173 9.13 -2.18 16.56
CA ASP A 173 10.36 -2.95 16.68
C ASP A 173 11.59 -2.09 16.44
N CYS A 174 11.55 -1.16 15.48
CA CYS A 174 12.63 -0.18 15.28
C CYS A 174 12.76 0.79 16.46
N PHE A 175 11.65 1.28 17.00
CA PHE A 175 11.67 2.24 18.10
C PHE A 175 12.34 1.66 19.36
N HIS A 176 12.12 0.37 19.65
CA HIS A 176 12.76 -0.31 20.78
C HIS A 176 14.17 -0.84 20.47
N ASP A 177 14.58 -0.86 19.20
CA ASP A 177 15.92 -1.30 18.80
C ASP A 177 16.94 -0.16 18.93
N ARG A 178 18.01 -0.44 19.67
CA ARG A 178 19.11 0.50 19.90
C ARG A 178 19.88 0.82 18.63
N ASP A 179 19.90 -0.10 17.66
CA ASP A 179 20.64 0.05 16.41
C ASP A 179 19.78 0.68 15.29
N CYS A 180 18.46 0.80 15.51
CA CYS A 180 17.54 1.38 14.53
C CYS A 180 17.25 2.87 14.77
N VAL A 181 16.80 3.24 15.97
CA VAL A 181 16.39 4.61 16.29
C VAL A 181 17.55 5.46 16.80
N LEU A 182 17.49 6.77 16.57
CA LEU A 182 18.45 7.74 17.11
C LEU A 182 18.49 7.66 18.64
N ARG A 183 19.68 7.44 19.20
CA ARG A 183 19.97 7.39 20.65
C ARG A 183 21.39 7.89 20.92
N GLU A 184 21.73 8.07 22.20
CA GLU A 184 23.09 8.44 22.64
C GLU A 184 24.17 7.52 22.08
N ASN A 185 23.94 6.20 22.12
CA ASN A 185 24.86 5.19 21.60
C ASN A 185 24.66 4.89 20.10
N ASN A 186 23.69 5.53 19.45
CA ASN A 186 23.41 5.39 18.02
C ASN A 186 23.07 6.74 17.39
N LEU A 187 24.09 7.58 17.23
CA LEU A 187 23.97 8.90 16.57
C LEU A 187 23.68 8.80 15.06
N ARG A 188 23.57 7.57 14.54
CA ARG A 188 23.25 7.29 13.15
C ARG A 188 21.83 6.77 12.93
N GLY A 189 21.12 6.46 14.00
CA GLY A 189 19.77 5.93 13.96
C GLY A 189 18.75 6.94 13.42
N ILE A 190 17.58 6.41 13.07
CA ILE A 190 16.45 7.17 12.55
C ILE A 190 15.83 7.97 13.70
N PRO A 191 15.71 9.30 13.62
CA PRO A 191 14.96 10.07 14.61
C PRO A 191 13.52 9.58 14.70
N ALA A 192 13.03 9.38 15.92
CA ALA A 192 11.69 8.83 16.14
C ALA A 192 10.60 9.64 15.41
N TRP A 193 10.78 10.96 15.28
CA TRP A 193 9.84 11.86 14.63
C TRP A 193 9.71 11.67 13.11
N LYS A 194 10.64 10.92 12.47
CA LYS A 194 10.54 10.54 11.06
C LYS A 194 9.79 9.23 10.82
N LEU A 195 9.46 8.48 11.88
CA LEU A 195 8.87 7.14 11.81
C LEU A 195 7.33 7.21 11.86
N PHE A 196 6.67 6.97 10.72
CA PHE A 196 5.22 6.96 10.60
C PHE A 196 4.68 5.55 10.45
N SER A 197 3.68 5.22 11.27
CA SER A 197 2.96 3.95 11.15
C SER A 197 1.93 4.04 10.04
N PHE A 198 2.03 3.16 9.05
CA PHE A 198 1.05 2.98 7.99
C PHE A 198 -0.03 2.00 8.47
N HIS A 199 -1.03 2.51 9.18
CA HIS A 199 -1.98 1.70 9.94
C HIS A 199 -3.40 1.80 9.37
N PHE A 200 -3.95 0.69 8.88
CA PHE A 200 -5.25 0.70 8.19
C PHE A 200 -6.42 1.08 9.13
N TRP A 201 -6.32 0.75 10.41
CA TRP A 201 -7.42 0.86 11.37
C TRP A 201 -7.40 2.18 12.17
N GLY A 202 -8.42 2.38 13.00
CA GLY A 202 -8.61 3.63 13.76
C GLY A 202 -7.75 3.79 15.02
N SER A 203 -7.02 2.76 15.44
CA SER A 203 -6.19 2.81 16.66
C SER A 203 -4.95 3.70 16.48
N ALA A 204 -4.52 4.31 17.59
CA ALA A 204 -3.28 5.07 17.68
C ALA A 204 -2.09 4.12 17.75
N ASP A 205 -1.59 3.67 16.61
CA ASP A 205 -0.66 2.55 16.54
C ASP A 205 0.77 3.04 16.18
N ASN A 206 1.32 3.96 16.97
CA ASN A 206 2.69 4.45 16.83
C ASN A 206 3.24 4.82 18.23
N PRO A 207 4.54 4.60 18.52
CA PRO A 207 5.14 5.00 19.81
C PRO A 207 5.02 6.49 20.15
N LEU A 208 4.90 7.38 19.16
CA LEU A 208 4.66 8.81 19.34
C LEU A 208 3.16 9.18 19.33
N GLY A 209 2.27 8.20 19.10
CA GLY A 209 0.82 8.36 19.16
C GLY A 209 0.19 8.77 17.84
N ARG A 210 -1.02 9.34 17.94
CA ARG A 210 -1.94 9.52 16.80
C ARG A 210 -1.39 10.40 15.68
N LYS A 211 -0.65 11.47 16.01
CA LYS A 211 0.00 12.35 15.03
C LYS A 211 1.02 11.60 14.14
N TRP A 212 1.56 10.47 14.57
CA TRP A 212 2.48 9.65 13.76
C TRP A 212 1.83 8.36 13.23
N THR A 213 0.52 8.20 13.39
CA THR A 213 -0.24 7.09 12.82
C THR A 213 -1.01 7.60 11.60
N LEU A 214 -0.68 7.09 10.42
CA LEU A 214 -1.37 7.37 9.17
C LEU A 214 -2.55 6.41 9.01
N SER A 215 -3.66 6.88 8.44
CA SER A 215 -4.85 6.07 8.21
C SER A 215 -5.49 6.31 6.82
N PRO A 216 -6.13 5.28 6.24
CA PRO A 216 -6.77 5.36 4.93
C PRO A 216 -8.18 5.98 4.99
N GLU A 217 -8.74 6.16 6.18
CA GLU A 217 -10.13 6.60 6.38
C GLU A 217 -10.19 7.61 7.53
N PRO A 218 -11.13 8.57 7.50
CA PRO A 218 -11.30 9.57 8.55
C PRO A 218 -12.10 8.96 9.71
N TRP A 219 -11.48 8.03 10.43
CA TRP A 219 -12.13 7.31 11.53
C TRP A 219 -12.63 8.27 12.63
N LYS A 220 -13.94 8.20 12.96
CA LYS A 220 -14.63 9.15 13.86
C LYS A 220 -13.94 9.35 15.22
N ASP A 221 -13.41 8.28 15.81
CA ASP A 221 -12.77 8.30 17.13
C ASP A 221 -11.23 8.28 17.03
N SER A 222 -10.72 8.55 15.83
CA SER A 222 -9.30 8.59 15.56
C SER A 222 -8.83 10.00 15.24
N TYR A 223 -7.99 10.53 16.10
CA TYR A 223 -7.17 11.70 15.78
C TYR A 223 -5.91 11.31 15.00
N ASN A 224 -5.92 10.16 14.32
CA ASN A 224 -4.82 9.74 13.44
C ASN A 224 -4.73 10.71 12.26
N ASN A 225 -3.55 10.80 11.65
CA ASN A 225 -3.38 11.55 10.42
C ASN A 225 -4.09 10.83 9.27
N TYR A 226 -5.21 11.38 8.83
CA TYR A 226 -5.94 10.88 7.67
C TYR A 226 -5.15 11.17 6.40
N LEU A 227 -4.58 10.13 5.80
CA LEU A 227 -3.89 10.19 4.52
C LEU A 227 -4.85 9.90 3.37
N GLY A 228 -5.71 8.89 3.54
CA GLY A 228 -6.64 8.44 2.50
C GLY A 228 -5.96 7.76 1.33
N TYR A 229 -6.77 7.31 0.38
CA TYR A 229 -6.34 6.69 -0.86
C TYR A 229 -7.22 7.14 -2.02
N SER A 230 -6.74 6.90 -3.24
CA SER A 230 -7.48 7.23 -4.44
C SER A 230 -7.91 5.98 -5.19
N ILE A 231 -9.14 6.03 -5.68
CA ILE A 231 -9.74 5.02 -6.55
C ILE A 231 -9.72 5.44 -8.03
N GLU A 232 -9.31 6.68 -8.33
CA GLU A 232 -9.21 7.19 -9.70
C GLU A 232 -8.29 6.33 -10.60
N PRO A 233 -7.08 5.90 -10.16
CA PRO A 233 -6.20 5.11 -11.03
C PRO A 233 -6.77 3.75 -11.43
N GLN A 234 -7.60 3.14 -10.58
CA GLN A 234 -8.25 1.86 -10.82
C GLN A 234 -9.48 2.07 -11.70
N CYS A 235 -10.28 3.08 -11.39
CA CYS A 235 -11.49 3.41 -12.11
C CYS A 235 -11.23 3.87 -13.54
N ALA A 236 -10.19 4.68 -13.78
CA ALA A 236 -9.80 5.13 -15.11
C ALA A 236 -9.37 4.00 -16.06
N ARG A 237 -9.10 2.79 -15.55
CA ARG A 237 -8.79 1.59 -16.35
C ARG A 237 -10.03 0.82 -16.76
N GLN A 238 -11.19 1.13 -16.19
CA GLN A 238 -12.42 0.41 -16.45
C GLN A 238 -13.22 1.11 -17.54
N THR A 239 -13.88 0.31 -18.37
CA THR A 239 -14.88 0.83 -19.31
C THR A 239 -16.17 1.11 -18.55
N PHE A 240 -16.64 2.36 -18.63
CA PHE A 240 -17.97 2.70 -18.11
C PHE A 240 -19.04 1.95 -18.91
N VAL A 241 -19.96 1.28 -18.20
CA VAL A 241 -21.08 0.56 -18.82
C VAL A 241 -22.36 1.39 -18.60
N PRO A 242 -22.99 1.90 -19.67
CA PRO A 242 -24.23 2.67 -19.57
C PRO A 242 -25.34 1.89 -18.84
N PRO A 243 -26.08 2.53 -17.91
CA PRO A 243 -27.05 1.84 -17.08
C PRO A 243 -28.14 1.06 -17.83
N ASP A 244 -28.61 1.59 -18.95
CA ASP A 244 -29.63 1.00 -19.83
C ASP A 244 -29.17 -0.29 -20.52
N THR A 245 -27.85 -0.49 -20.63
CA THR A 245 -27.25 -1.70 -21.22
C THR A 245 -26.89 -2.76 -20.17
N ARG A 246 -27.07 -2.46 -18.88
CA ARG A 246 -26.69 -3.38 -17.79
C ARG A 246 -27.70 -4.52 -17.66
N PRO A 247 -27.24 -5.78 -17.55
CA PRO A 247 -28.12 -6.89 -17.19
C PRO A 247 -28.85 -6.62 -15.88
N GLU A 248 -30.00 -7.27 -15.70
CA GLU A 248 -30.80 -7.22 -14.47
C GLU A 248 -30.12 -8.00 -13.34
N GLN A 249 -28.96 -7.52 -12.87
CA GLN A 249 -28.18 -8.18 -11.83
C GLN A 249 -27.74 -7.22 -10.71
N ALA A 250 -27.61 -7.77 -9.51
CA ALA A 250 -27.08 -7.13 -8.32
C ALA A 250 -25.87 -7.91 -7.80
N PHE A 251 -24.76 -7.22 -7.55
CA PHE A 251 -23.53 -7.87 -7.06
C PHE A 251 -23.49 -7.86 -5.53
N VAL A 252 -23.50 -9.04 -4.93
CA VAL A 252 -23.39 -9.23 -3.48
C VAL A 252 -21.92 -9.25 -3.09
N TYR A 253 -21.51 -8.25 -2.33
CA TYR A 253 -20.11 -7.98 -2.04
C TYR A 253 -19.58 -8.82 -0.86
N SER A 254 -18.90 -9.93 -1.19
CA SER A 254 -17.99 -10.66 -0.30
C SER A 254 -17.11 -11.62 -1.11
N LYS A 255 -15.87 -11.85 -0.66
CA LYS A 255 -14.93 -12.84 -1.24
C LYS A 255 -14.84 -14.16 -0.45
N ASP A 256 -15.50 -14.21 0.71
CA ASP A 256 -15.37 -15.30 1.68
C ASP A 256 -16.76 -15.71 2.19
N VAL A 257 -17.06 -17.01 2.11
CA VAL A 257 -18.35 -17.57 2.52
C VAL A 257 -18.64 -17.31 4.01
N ARG A 258 -17.59 -17.18 4.84
CA ARG A 258 -17.74 -16.92 6.28
C ARG A 258 -18.41 -15.58 6.59
N ASN A 259 -18.42 -14.64 5.65
CA ASN A 259 -19.09 -13.35 5.82
C ASN A 259 -20.62 -13.43 5.68
N PHE A 260 -21.14 -14.55 5.18
CA PHE A 260 -22.57 -14.80 5.05
C PHE A 260 -23.16 -15.54 6.26
N GLN A 261 -22.42 -15.56 7.38
CA GLN A 261 -22.80 -16.30 8.58
C GLN A 261 -22.61 -15.44 9.84
N GLY A 262 -23.31 -15.80 10.90
CA GLY A 262 -23.17 -15.20 12.23
C GLY A 262 -23.83 -13.84 12.41
N ASN A 263 -23.52 -13.21 13.54
CA ASN A 263 -24.23 -12.01 14.01
C ASN A 263 -23.91 -10.73 13.23
N GLU A 264 -22.95 -10.74 12.32
CA GLU A 264 -22.59 -9.57 11.49
C GLU A 264 -23.11 -9.68 10.07
N TYR A 265 -23.62 -10.85 9.67
CA TYR A 265 -24.34 -10.99 8.41
C TYR A 265 -25.68 -10.24 8.49
N ALA A 266 -25.97 -9.40 7.50
CA ALA A 266 -27.05 -8.42 7.59
C ALA A 266 -28.44 -8.91 7.14
N TRP A 267 -28.49 -9.88 6.21
CA TRP A 267 -29.71 -10.21 5.45
C TRP A 267 -30.10 -11.67 5.62
N ALA A 268 -31.37 -12.00 5.80
CA ALA A 268 -31.81 -13.39 5.74
C ALA A 268 -31.96 -13.85 4.27
N PRO A 269 -31.86 -15.15 3.95
CA PRO A 269 -31.99 -15.63 2.57
C PRO A 269 -33.28 -15.16 1.87
N ASP A 270 -34.41 -15.15 2.58
CA ASP A 270 -35.73 -14.74 2.06
C ASP A 270 -35.84 -13.24 1.71
N PHE A 271 -34.83 -12.44 2.05
CA PHE A 271 -34.73 -11.03 1.66
C PHE A 271 -34.36 -10.91 0.18
N PHE A 272 -33.44 -11.75 -0.30
CA PHE A 272 -33.03 -11.79 -1.70
C PHE A 272 -34.19 -12.23 -2.58
N ASP A 273 -34.96 -13.23 -2.15
CA ASP A 273 -36.14 -13.73 -2.87
C ASP A 273 -37.18 -12.62 -3.06
N ALA A 274 -37.47 -11.89 -1.98
CA ALA A 274 -38.41 -10.78 -2.01
C ALA A 274 -37.90 -9.63 -2.91
N ALA A 275 -36.59 -9.35 -2.88
CA ALA A 275 -35.99 -8.32 -3.72
C ALA A 275 -35.97 -8.72 -5.20
N THR A 276 -35.67 -9.99 -5.52
CA THR A 276 -35.77 -10.52 -6.88
C THR A 276 -37.20 -10.45 -7.41
N ALA A 277 -38.20 -10.83 -6.60
CA ALA A 277 -39.60 -10.72 -6.98
C ALA A 277 -40.05 -9.27 -7.22
N ALA A 278 -39.53 -8.30 -6.47
CA ALA A 278 -39.92 -6.90 -6.56
C ALA A 278 -39.16 -6.10 -7.64
N ALA A 279 -37.85 -6.34 -7.79
CA ALA A 279 -36.97 -5.58 -8.66
C ALA A 279 -36.61 -6.29 -9.96
N GLY A 280 -36.89 -7.59 -10.08
CA GLY A 280 -36.57 -8.39 -11.26
C GLY A 280 -35.07 -8.66 -11.45
N VAL A 281 -34.25 -8.56 -10.41
CA VAL A 281 -32.80 -8.74 -10.48
C VAL A 281 -32.34 -10.12 -10.00
N GLU A 282 -31.29 -10.64 -10.65
CA GLU A 282 -30.52 -11.78 -10.18
C GLU A 282 -29.40 -11.33 -9.24
N PHE A 283 -29.21 -12.02 -8.11
CA PHE A 283 -28.07 -11.77 -7.23
C PHE A 283 -26.89 -12.65 -7.60
N ILE A 284 -25.72 -12.04 -7.80
CA ILE A 284 -24.47 -12.74 -8.11
C ILE A 284 -23.40 -12.41 -7.06
N ALA A 285 -22.45 -13.31 -6.82
CA ALA A 285 -21.33 -13.08 -5.90
C ALA A 285 -20.03 -13.71 -6.42
N GLY A 286 -18.86 -13.23 -5.99
CA GLY A 286 -17.56 -13.81 -6.35
C GLY A 286 -16.81 -14.38 -5.14
N VAL A 287 -17.10 -15.63 -4.77
CA VAL A 287 -16.60 -16.25 -3.52
C VAL A 287 -15.56 -17.33 -3.80
N LYS A 288 -14.50 -17.40 -2.95
CA LYS A 288 -13.35 -18.32 -3.11
C LYS A 288 -13.64 -19.82 -2.99
N GLN A 289 -14.85 -20.22 -2.64
CA GLN A 289 -15.19 -21.62 -2.43
C GLN A 289 -16.42 -21.95 -3.27
N ASP A 290 -16.41 -23.11 -3.93
CA ASP A 290 -17.59 -23.71 -4.58
C ASP A 290 -18.69 -24.04 -3.54
N LEU A 291 -18.32 -23.96 -2.27
CA LEU A 291 -19.19 -24.02 -1.11
C LEU A 291 -19.77 -22.63 -0.80
N ILE A 292 -20.49 -22.01 -1.74
CA ILE A 292 -21.73 -21.36 -1.29
C ILE A 292 -22.71 -22.53 -1.22
N PRO A 293 -22.75 -23.34 -0.13
CA PRO A 293 -23.63 -24.51 -0.11
C PRO A 293 -25.07 -24.01 -0.05
N ASP A 294 -26.05 -24.92 -0.14
CA ASP A 294 -27.53 -24.82 -0.05
C ASP A 294 -28.17 -23.66 0.78
N PHE A 295 -27.41 -22.94 1.60
CA PHE A 295 -27.80 -21.75 2.37
C PHE A 295 -28.23 -20.53 1.55
N PHE A 296 -27.74 -20.36 0.32
CA PHE A 296 -28.09 -19.21 -0.54
C PHE A 296 -28.55 -19.68 -1.92
N PRO A 297 -29.72 -20.34 -2.02
CA PRO A 297 -30.21 -20.86 -3.29
C PRO A 297 -30.40 -19.77 -4.36
N ASN A 298 -30.54 -18.51 -3.95
CA ASN A 298 -30.86 -17.39 -4.82
C ASN A 298 -29.70 -16.39 -5.01
N ILE A 299 -28.47 -16.81 -4.73
CA ILE A 299 -27.25 -16.06 -5.10
C ILE A 299 -26.37 -16.94 -5.98
N THR A 300 -26.18 -16.56 -7.23
CA THR A 300 -25.31 -17.27 -8.17
C THR A 300 -23.83 -16.97 -7.85
N ASN A 301 -23.06 -18.00 -7.47
CA ASN A 301 -21.63 -17.86 -7.25
C ASN A 301 -20.86 -17.88 -8.57
N MET A 302 -20.21 -16.79 -8.92
CA MET A 302 -19.31 -16.64 -10.06
C MET A 302 -17.89 -17.16 -9.77
N GLY A 303 -17.64 -17.64 -8.55
CA GLY A 303 -16.33 -18.09 -8.10
C GLY A 303 -15.35 -16.94 -7.86
N PHE A 304 -14.09 -17.28 -7.63
CA PHE A 304 -13.05 -16.29 -7.46
C PHE A 304 -12.62 -15.72 -8.81
N MET A 305 -12.90 -14.43 -9.04
CA MET A 305 -12.59 -13.76 -10.31
C MET A 305 -11.22 -13.06 -10.28
N PRO A 306 -10.46 -13.07 -11.40
CA PRO A 306 -9.39 -12.12 -11.64
C PRO A 306 -9.88 -10.67 -11.52
N GLN A 307 -8.98 -9.75 -11.18
CA GLN A 307 -9.35 -8.37 -10.86
C GLN A 307 -10.08 -7.64 -12.00
N ALA A 308 -9.64 -7.81 -13.25
CA ALA A 308 -10.28 -7.17 -14.40
C ALA A 308 -11.72 -7.68 -14.62
N GLU A 309 -11.93 -8.98 -14.43
CA GLU A 309 -13.26 -9.59 -14.50
C GLU A 309 -14.14 -9.12 -13.36
N PHE A 310 -13.61 -9.06 -12.13
CA PHE A 310 -14.32 -8.51 -10.97
C PHE A 310 -14.83 -7.08 -11.21
N TYR A 311 -13.98 -6.18 -11.70
CA TYR A 311 -14.42 -4.81 -12.02
C TYR A 311 -15.43 -4.76 -13.17
N SER A 312 -15.25 -5.60 -14.20
CA SER A 312 -16.24 -5.71 -15.29
C SER A 312 -17.60 -6.16 -14.77
N THR A 313 -17.62 -7.12 -13.85
CA THR A 313 -18.84 -7.62 -13.21
C THR A 313 -19.52 -6.54 -12.36
N ILE A 314 -18.74 -5.76 -11.59
CA ILE A 314 -19.30 -4.61 -10.86
C ILE A 314 -19.89 -3.60 -11.85
N ALA A 315 -19.14 -3.16 -12.86
CA ALA A 315 -19.58 -2.15 -13.82
C ALA A 315 -20.89 -2.54 -14.55
N LYS A 316 -21.09 -3.83 -14.80
CA LYS A 316 -22.32 -4.37 -15.40
C LYS A 316 -23.48 -4.53 -14.42
N SER A 317 -23.24 -4.44 -13.11
CA SER A 317 -24.28 -4.61 -12.11
C SER A 317 -25.08 -3.32 -11.91
N ARG A 318 -26.36 -3.45 -11.57
CA ARG A 318 -27.24 -2.30 -11.29
C ARG A 318 -27.07 -1.75 -9.88
N VAL A 319 -26.62 -2.60 -8.95
CA VAL A 319 -26.36 -2.23 -7.56
C VAL A 319 -25.31 -3.17 -6.97
N VAL A 320 -24.50 -2.67 -6.05
CA VAL A 320 -23.65 -3.48 -5.17
C VAL A 320 -24.28 -3.57 -3.79
N VAL A 321 -24.38 -4.78 -3.25
CA VAL A 321 -25.03 -5.07 -1.98
C VAL A 321 -23.99 -5.49 -0.94
N GLY A 322 -23.79 -4.67 0.09
CA GLY A 322 -22.97 -5.05 1.24
C GLY A 322 -23.70 -6.06 2.12
N VAL A 323 -22.99 -7.03 2.70
CA VAL A 323 -23.54 -8.08 3.57
C VAL A 323 -23.16 -7.94 5.05
N GLY A 324 -22.43 -6.88 5.39
CA GLY A 324 -21.91 -6.59 6.73
C GLY A 324 -20.38 -6.71 6.80
N ARG A 325 -19.80 -7.73 6.16
CA ARG A 325 -18.36 -7.97 6.10
C ARG A 325 -17.84 -8.21 4.67
N PRO A 326 -16.57 -7.86 4.39
CA PRO A 326 -15.64 -7.16 5.27
C PRO A 326 -16.02 -5.68 5.45
N THR A 327 -15.59 -5.09 6.56
CA THR A 327 -15.84 -3.68 6.87
C THR A 327 -14.86 -2.77 6.13
N THR A 328 -15.33 -1.62 5.66
CA THR A 328 -14.50 -0.54 5.10
C THR A 328 -13.59 -0.99 3.96
N SER A 329 -14.18 -1.68 2.99
CA SER A 329 -13.46 -2.10 1.78
C SER A 329 -13.56 -1.05 0.67
N PRO A 330 -12.49 -0.90 -0.14
CA PRO A 330 -12.51 -0.08 -1.35
C PRO A 330 -13.64 -0.41 -2.34
N THR A 331 -14.14 -1.65 -2.36
CA THR A 331 -15.14 -2.08 -3.36
C THR A 331 -16.39 -1.19 -3.41
N ALA A 332 -16.83 -0.65 -2.27
CA ALA A 332 -17.98 0.25 -2.27
C ALA A 332 -17.66 1.58 -3.00
N TYR A 333 -16.44 2.09 -2.88
CA TYR A 333 -16.00 3.26 -3.65
C TYR A 333 -15.77 2.94 -5.12
N ASP A 334 -15.23 1.75 -5.43
CA ASP A 334 -15.08 1.28 -6.80
C ASP A 334 -16.43 1.21 -7.51
N ALA A 335 -17.47 0.69 -6.83
CA ALA A 335 -18.84 0.65 -7.34
C ALA A 335 -19.35 2.05 -7.71
N LEU A 336 -19.23 3.02 -6.80
CA LEU A 336 -19.65 4.40 -7.05
C LEU A 336 -18.92 5.01 -8.26
N CYS A 337 -17.62 4.75 -8.40
CA CYS A 337 -16.87 5.25 -9.54
C CYS A 337 -17.27 4.59 -10.86
N LEU A 338 -17.74 3.35 -10.83
CA LEU A 338 -18.30 2.66 -11.98
C LEU A 338 -19.76 3.03 -12.26
N GLY A 339 -20.32 3.99 -11.51
CA GLY A 339 -21.70 4.42 -11.65
C GLY A 339 -22.69 3.39 -11.11
N VAL A 340 -22.31 2.65 -10.05
CA VAL A 340 -23.12 1.61 -9.43
C VAL A 340 -23.40 2.00 -7.97
N PRO A 341 -24.68 2.19 -7.58
CA PRO A 341 -25.03 2.51 -6.20
C PRO A 341 -24.70 1.38 -5.23
N PHE A 342 -24.54 1.72 -3.94
CA PHE A 342 -24.17 0.79 -2.89
C PHE A 342 -25.25 0.69 -1.80
N ILE A 343 -25.66 -0.53 -1.44
CA ILE A 343 -26.48 -0.81 -0.26
C ILE A 343 -25.56 -1.08 0.93
N ASN A 344 -25.59 -0.19 1.92
CA ASN A 344 -24.71 -0.19 3.09
C ASN A 344 -25.48 -0.66 4.34
N PRO A 345 -25.26 -1.89 4.83
CA PRO A 345 -25.91 -2.34 6.06
C PRO A 345 -25.48 -1.55 7.28
N ILE A 346 -26.46 -1.13 8.10
CA ILE A 346 -26.28 -0.60 9.45
C ILE A 346 -26.39 -1.77 10.43
N LEU A 347 -25.26 -2.18 10.99
CA LEU A 347 -25.12 -3.35 11.84
C LEU A 347 -25.42 -3.07 13.32
N GLY A 348 -25.25 -1.80 13.74
CA GLY A 348 -25.59 -1.34 15.08
C GLY A 348 -25.95 0.13 15.08
N TRP A 349 -26.84 0.55 15.98
CA TRP A 349 -27.27 1.95 16.10
C TRP A 349 -27.84 2.21 17.49
N ASP A 350 -27.96 3.49 17.84
CA ASP A 350 -28.70 3.91 19.02
C ASP A 350 -30.21 3.88 18.74
N LYS A 351 -30.92 2.96 19.39
CA LYS A 351 -32.37 2.80 19.23
C LYS A 351 -33.19 4.03 19.66
N ASN A 352 -32.65 4.86 20.54
CA ASN A 352 -33.30 6.10 20.98
C ASN A 352 -33.06 7.26 20.01
N LYS A 353 -32.05 7.14 19.13
CA LYS A 353 -31.70 8.13 18.11
C LYS A 353 -31.40 7.43 16.78
N PRO A 354 -32.38 6.71 16.21
CA PRO A 354 -32.14 5.83 15.06
C PRO A 354 -31.72 6.62 13.80
N THR A 355 -32.04 7.90 13.70
CA THR A 355 -31.67 8.76 12.56
C THR A 355 -30.29 9.42 12.70
N ASP A 356 -29.65 9.33 13.88
CA ASP A 356 -28.32 9.90 14.12
C ASP A 356 -27.24 9.01 13.49
N LYS A 357 -26.88 9.32 12.23
CA LYS A 357 -25.83 8.63 11.45
C LYS A 357 -24.51 8.54 12.18
N THR A 358 -24.21 9.48 13.09
CA THR A 358 -22.95 9.45 13.85
C THR A 358 -22.93 8.29 14.86
N ARG A 359 -24.09 7.77 15.26
CA ARG A 359 -24.24 6.62 16.19
C ARG A 359 -24.42 5.28 15.47
N TRP A 360 -24.44 5.29 14.14
CA TRP A 360 -24.49 4.05 13.36
C TRP A 360 -23.12 3.39 13.34
N ASN A 361 -23.11 2.06 13.43
CA ASN A 361 -22.02 1.21 13.01
C ASN A 361 -22.47 0.50 11.74
N SER A 362 -21.95 0.92 10.59
CA SER A 362 -22.27 0.34 9.29
C SER A 362 -21.08 -0.44 8.72
N GLN A 363 -21.34 -1.29 7.72
CA GLN A 363 -20.26 -2.00 7.01
C GLN A 363 -19.22 -1.01 6.46
N HIS A 364 -19.68 0.10 5.87
CA HIS A 364 -18.81 1.19 5.45
C HIS A 364 -19.15 2.48 6.21
N ASN A 365 -18.39 2.75 7.27
CA ASN A 365 -18.66 3.85 8.19
C ASN A 365 -18.46 5.24 7.56
N THR A 366 -17.54 5.40 6.61
CA THR A 366 -17.36 6.68 5.90
C THR A 366 -18.52 6.94 4.93
N LEU A 367 -18.92 5.94 4.15
CA LEU A 367 -19.98 6.05 3.15
C LEU A 367 -21.40 6.22 3.72
N LYS A 368 -21.63 5.93 5.00
CA LYS A 368 -22.94 6.18 5.62
C LYS A 368 -23.35 7.66 5.61
N ALA A 369 -22.37 8.56 5.48
CA ALA A 369 -22.62 9.99 5.36
C ALA A 369 -23.30 10.36 4.03
N LEU A 370 -23.20 9.51 3.00
CA LEU A 370 -23.92 9.68 1.75
C LEU A 370 -25.37 9.18 1.87
N ASP A 371 -26.19 9.65 0.95
CA ASP A 371 -27.61 9.33 0.81
C ASP A 371 -27.89 8.83 -0.63
N PRO A 372 -29.09 8.30 -0.90
CA PRO A 372 -29.53 8.03 -2.26
C PRO A 372 -29.37 9.27 -3.17
N PRO A 373 -29.02 9.08 -4.46
CA PRO A 373 -28.99 7.80 -5.16
C PRO A 373 -27.66 7.02 -5.03
N TYR A 374 -26.66 7.53 -4.30
CA TYR A 374 -25.33 6.90 -4.23
C TYR A 374 -25.27 5.74 -3.25
N VAL A 375 -25.73 5.98 -2.00
CA VAL A 375 -25.65 5.00 -0.92
C VAL A 375 -27.00 4.86 -0.24
N TYR A 376 -27.49 3.63 -0.19
CA TYR A 376 -28.73 3.26 0.49
C TYR A 376 -28.37 2.60 1.82
N ASN A 377 -28.51 3.32 2.93
CA ASN A 377 -28.20 2.79 4.26
C ASN A 377 -29.43 2.06 4.81
N VAL A 378 -29.29 0.77 5.14
CA VAL A 378 -30.41 -0.10 5.54
C VAL A 378 -30.12 -0.76 6.87
N PHE A 379 -31.07 -0.73 7.82
CA PHE A 379 -30.90 -1.40 9.10
C PHE A 379 -30.82 -2.91 8.93
N LYS A 380 -29.89 -3.55 9.64
CA LYS A 380 -29.79 -5.00 9.68
C LYS A 380 -31.15 -5.62 10.05
N ASN A 381 -31.51 -6.71 9.37
CA ASN A 381 -32.79 -7.43 9.51
C ASN A 381 -34.04 -6.63 9.12
N ASP A 382 -33.92 -5.48 8.46
CA ASP A 382 -35.05 -4.74 7.89
C ASP A 382 -35.35 -5.24 6.46
N LYS A 383 -36.26 -6.22 6.35
CA LYS A 383 -36.62 -6.84 5.07
C LYS A 383 -37.21 -5.82 4.09
N GLU A 384 -38.13 -5.00 4.57
CA GLU A 384 -38.81 -4.00 3.75
C GLU A 384 -37.81 -2.93 3.29
N GLY A 385 -36.97 -2.43 4.20
CA GLY A 385 -35.90 -1.49 3.87
C GLY A 385 -34.92 -2.05 2.85
N PHE A 386 -34.54 -3.32 2.95
CA PHE A 386 -33.67 -3.99 1.98
C PHE A 386 -34.32 -4.07 0.59
N VAL A 387 -35.55 -4.57 0.50
CA VAL A 387 -36.28 -4.70 -0.78
C VAL A 387 -36.47 -3.33 -1.44
N ASN A 388 -36.89 -2.33 -0.66
CA ASN A 388 -37.07 -0.96 -1.15
C ASN A 388 -35.76 -0.35 -1.64
N ALA A 389 -34.66 -0.58 -0.92
CA ALA A 389 -33.34 -0.10 -1.33
C ALA A 389 -32.88 -0.75 -2.65
N VAL A 390 -33.11 -2.05 -2.84
CA VAL A 390 -32.79 -2.73 -4.11
C VAL A 390 -33.63 -2.14 -5.25
N VAL A 391 -34.95 -2.03 -5.08
CA VAL A 391 -35.85 -1.47 -6.10
C VAL A 391 -35.46 -0.03 -6.47
N GLN A 392 -35.16 0.82 -5.49
CA GLN A 392 -34.77 2.20 -5.76
C GLN A 392 -33.39 2.30 -6.41
N ALA A 393 -32.42 1.52 -5.94
CA ALA A 393 -31.07 1.52 -6.49
C ALA A 393 -31.03 1.04 -7.95
N THR A 394 -31.84 0.03 -8.31
CA THR A 394 -31.88 -0.49 -9.69
C THR A 394 -32.64 0.44 -10.64
N SER A 395 -33.62 1.20 -10.14
CA SER A 395 -34.41 2.16 -10.92
C SER A 395 -33.82 3.57 -10.97
N THR A 396 -32.81 3.87 -10.13
CA THR A 396 -32.19 5.19 -10.02
C THR A 396 -30.68 5.09 -10.28
N PRO A 397 -30.26 4.93 -11.55
CA PRO A 397 -28.85 4.83 -11.87
C PRO A 397 -28.10 6.12 -11.54
N ILE A 398 -26.80 5.99 -11.30
CA ILE A 398 -25.91 7.12 -11.04
C ILE A 398 -24.84 7.21 -12.14
N GLU A 399 -24.37 8.44 -12.36
CA GLU A 399 -23.14 8.66 -13.10
C GLU A 399 -21.92 8.20 -12.29
N SER A 400 -20.78 8.05 -12.96
CA SER A 400 -19.49 7.82 -12.31
C SER A 400 -19.24 8.86 -11.21
N PHE A 401 -19.01 8.37 -9.98
CA PHE A 401 -18.86 9.23 -8.82
C PHE A 401 -17.62 8.86 -8.00
N VAL A 402 -16.65 9.78 -7.96
CA VAL A 402 -15.49 9.73 -7.08
C VAL A 402 -15.67 10.76 -5.98
N LEU A 403 -15.65 10.32 -4.72
CA LEU A 403 -15.73 11.25 -3.59
C LEU A 403 -14.57 12.25 -3.66
N PRO A 404 -14.80 13.55 -3.36
CA PRO A 404 -13.75 14.56 -3.37
C PRO A 404 -12.52 14.16 -2.53
N ALA A 405 -12.73 13.54 -1.37
CA ALA A 405 -11.65 13.09 -0.49
C ALA A 405 -10.79 11.95 -1.07
N MET A 406 -11.30 11.20 -2.05
CA MET A 406 -10.63 10.08 -2.72
C MET A 406 -10.08 10.42 -4.10
N ARG A 407 -10.14 11.68 -4.50
CA ARG A 407 -9.39 12.15 -5.68
C ARG A 407 -7.90 12.12 -5.37
N MET A 408 -7.09 11.82 -6.37
CA MET A 408 -5.64 11.77 -6.20
C MET A 408 -5.09 13.13 -5.76
N SER A 409 -5.65 14.24 -6.27
CA SER A 409 -5.31 15.59 -5.82
C SER A 409 -5.55 15.82 -4.33
N ALA A 410 -6.59 15.22 -3.75
CA ALA A 410 -6.85 15.31 -2.31
C ALA A 410 -5.86 14.46 -1.49
N VAL A 411 -5.47 13.29 -1.99
CA VAL A 411 -4.41 12.46 -1.39
C VAL A 411 -3.07 13.20 -1.45
N GLU A 412 -2.71 13.78 -2.60
CA GLU A 412 -1.52 14.61 -2.79
C GLU A 412 -1.50 15.78 -1.80
N ALA A 413 -2.61 16.50 -1.65
CA ALA A 413 -2.70 17.63 -0.72
C ALA A 413 -2.48 17.19 0.74
N ARG A 414 -3.13 16.12 1.20
CA ARG A 414 -2.94 15.61 2.57
C ARG A 414 -1.53 15.10 2.80
N LEU A 415 -0.97 14.38 1.82
CA LEU A 415 0.40 13.87 1.91
C LEU A 415 1.43 15.01 1.91
N ALA A 416 1.23 16.07 1.12
CA ALA A 416 2.08 17.24 1.13
C ALA A 416 2.09 17.90 2.52
N VAL A 417 0.91 18.12 3.13
CA VAL A 417 0.82 18.65 4.51
C VAL A 417 1.56 17.75 5.49
N ILE A 418 1.38 16.43 5.41
CA ILE A 418 2.10 15.48 6.27
C ILE A 418 3.61 15.63 6.06
N LEU A 419 4.13 15.63 4.83
CA LEU A 419 5.58 15.64 4.60
C LEU A 419 6.24 17.01 4.82
N GLU A 420 5.48 18.10 4.76
CA GLU A 420 5.98 19.47 4.92
C GLU A 420 5.83 19.99 6.37
N THR A 421 5.12 19.26 7.24
CA THR A 421 5.00 19.59 8.68
C THR A 421 6.35 19.46 9.38
N ASP A 422 6.67 20.40 10.29
CA ASP A 422 7.85 20.31 11.15
C ASP A 422 7.63 19.30 12.29
N TRP A 423 7.74 18.02 11.93
CA TRP A 423 7.60 16.93 12.88
C TRP A 423 8.65 16.91 13.98
N ARG A 424 9.79 17.58 13.77
CA ARG A 424 10.81 17.69 14.81
C ARG A 424 10.35 18.62 15.93
N ALA A 425 9.73 19.75 15.58
CA ALA A 425 9.11 20.65 16.55
C ALA A 425 7.96 19.97 17.29
N GLU A 426 7.05 19.32 16.56
CA GLU A 426 5.92 18.56 17.13
C GLU A 426 6.39 17.46 18.11
N ALA A 427 7.46 16.77 17.76
CA ALA A 427 8.06 15.75 18.63
C ALA A 427 8.78 16.37 19.84
N ALA A 428 9.34 17.57 19.71
CA ALA A 428 9.96 18.27 20.83
C ALA A 428 8.94 18.66 21.89
N GLU A 429 7.77 19.16 21.47
CA GLU A 429 6.64 19.44 22.35
C GLU A 429 6.17 18.16 23.05
N LEU A 430 5.93 17.10 22.29
CA LEU A 430 5.53 15.80 22.86
C LEU A 430 6.56 15.28 23.88
N LEU A 431 7.86 15.40 23.60
CA LEU A 431 8.91 14.95 24.51
C LEU A 431 8.91 15.78 25.80
N ALA A 432 8.70 17.09 25.72
CA ALA A 432 8.59 17.97 26.88
C ALA A 432 7.38 17.56 27.74
N ASP A 433 6.22 17.32 27.13
CA ASP A 433 5.00 16.89 27.81
C ASP A 433 5.18 15.54 28.51
N ARG A 434 5.81 14.56 27.84
CA ARG A 434 6.10 13.24 28.42
C ARG A 434 7.06 13.35 29.62
N LYS A 435 8.08 14.20 29.53
CA LYS A 435 9.01 14.45 30.64
C LYS A 435 8.32 15.11 31.84
N ALA A 436 7.44 16.08 31.60
CA ALA A 436 6.72 16.78 32.66
C ALA A 436 5.68 15.89 33.34
N SER A 437 4.90 15.14 32.56
CA SER A 437 3.82 14.26 33.06
C SER A 437 4.30 12.91 33.59
N ARG A 438 5.48 12.45 33.16
CA ARG A 438 6.00 11.07 33.36
C ARG A 438 5.10 9.99 32.75
N VAL A 439 4.32 10.35 31.73
CA VAL A 439 3.45 9.43 30.99
C VAL A 439 4.00 9.22 29.58
N GLY A 440 4.15 7.97 29.16
CA GLY A 440 4.67 7.59 27.84
C GLY A 440 6.19 7.49 27.77
N GLU A 441 6.70 6.81 26.74
CA GLU A 441 8.14 6.58 26.58
C GLU A 441 8.86 7.80 26.01
N THR A 442 10.03 8.15 26.58
CA THR A 442 10.88 9.24 26.10
C THR A 442 11.76 8.81 24.93
N PHE A 443 12.18 9.76 24.10
CA PHE A 443 13.01 9.52 22.91
C PHE A 443 14.00 10.68 22.66
N TRP A 444 14.83 10.55 21.63
CA TRP A 444 15.84 11.53 21.22
C TRP A 444 15.40 12.32 19.98
N LEU A 445 15.81 13.59 19.87
CA LEU A 445 15.40 14.55 18.84
C LEU A 445 16.45 14.85 17.78
#